data_AF-A0AAW3TA73-F1
#
_entry.id   AF-A0AAW3TA73-F1
#
_cell.length_a   1.000
_cell.length_b   1.000
_cell.length_c   1.000
_cell.angle_alpha   90.00
_cell.angle_beta   90.00
_cell.angle_gamma   90.00
#
_symmetry.space_group_name_H-M   'P 1'
#
loop_
_entity.id
_entity.type
_entity.pdbx_description
1 polymer ?
#
loop_
_entity_poly.entity_id
_entity_poly.type
_entity_poly.pdbx_seq_one_letter_code
_entity_poly.pdbx_strand_id
1 'polypeptide(L)'
;MRLQHRIALVLAAVVVATGFAAVGPATTANAAAPTTGRYTPLDTTRVWSGSVGTTAKVITIAGHAGVPSTATAVVVNVEVEKPTAAGYVRVTPRGVDARVATQEFSARQTISNLATVRLAQGGIQVKLSAGSGTVYLDVSGYYANGSGATYTPLDAARVFQQKVGTSAVRVPLAGRGGIPTNATAVAVNTEVGTPTADGYVRVTPAGKDAVVAAQVFTRGTTISNLVIVKLSGGAAQVKVSRGTATVFMDVAGYYANTTTGSVFVPMDTVRAYAGPVSTTARTVRVAGTAGVPGTATAIVANAETEQTTAAGYLRLTPAGQDAQVATQVFGARKAVSNLVMTKVVGSSTDRRVQVKVSRGSAVLDLDVAGYFVDGSSGSGFGADVSWPQGGSTSGYPTGQAFGVVGVNHGLATTTNPYFAQQLAWAQGSAGGTSQPKVQLYVNTANPGQAFKDDPTLSRASWPTSNVDPGGSSAPNPYAACTTGTAALTSTGCSWMYGWNRAYEDAQERGVSNPASYRWWLDAETDGSWQKTTTLNRATLEGMTAYFTGIGAQVGVYSSPSEWTALFGTVPSTSTLYKLPTWRAIGSATAAQAQAACSAAPYVAGGRTTMVQFVSGGFDRDVSCV
;
A
#
# COMPACT_ATOMS: atom_id res chain seq x y z
N MET A 1 -47.95 30.55 22.65
CA MET A 1 -49.22 31.18 22.24
C MET A 1 -48.93 32.43 21.42
N ARG A 2 -49.06 32.35 20.10
CA ARG A 2 -49.54 33.36 19.14
C ARG A 2 -48.96 33.08 17.75
N LEU A 3 -49.73 32.28 17.02
CA LEU A 3 -49.74 32.14 15.57
C LEU A 3 -50.45 33.38 15.00
N GLN A 4 -49.99 33.94 13.87
CA GLN A 4 -50.88 34.36 12.78
C GLN A 4 -50.13 34.58 11.47
N HIS A 5 -50.70 33.99 10.42
CA HIS A 5 -50.30 34.01 9.01
C HIS A 5 -50.52 35.37 8.33
N ARG A 6 -49.83 35.62 7.19
CA ARG A 6 -50.48 35.87 5.88
C ARG A 6 -49.50 35.98 4.70
N ILE A 7 -49.72 35.08 3.73
CA ILE A 7 -49.85 35.27 2.27
C ILE A 7 -48.59 35.43 1.41
N ALA A 8 -48.56 34.57 0.39
CA ALA A 8 -47.57 34.32 -0.63
C ALA A 8 -47.61 35.33 -1.79
N LEU A 9 -46.45 35.51 -2.44
CA LEU A 9 -46.37 35.87 -3.86
C LEU A 9 -45.59 34.75 -4.58
N VAL A 10 -46.27 34.04 -5.47
CA VAL A 10 -45.70 33.00 -6.33
C VAL A 10 -45.17 33.67 -7.60
N LEU A 11 -43.86 33.61 -7.82
CA LEU A 11 -43.26 33.80 -9.13
C LEU A 11 -42.69 32.45 -9.57
N ALA A 12 -43.36 31.81 -10.53
CA ALA A 12 -42.92 30.57 -11.14
C ALA A 12 -41.76 30.85 -12.12
N ALA A 13 -40.55 30.51 -11.72
CA ALA A 13 -39.43 30.31 -12.65
C ALA A 13 -39.32 28.82 -12.96
N VAL A 14 -39.63 28.45 -14.20
CA VAL A 14 -39.40 27.09 -14.72
C VAL A 14 -37.90 26.90 -14.90
N VAL A 15 -37.26 26.20 -13.97
CA VAL A 15 -35.90 25.67 -14.15
C VAL A 15 -36.03 24.22 -14.58
N VAL A 16 -35.52 23.91 -15.77
CA VAL A 16 -35.33 22.54 -16.25
C VAL A 16 -34.30 21.86 -15.35
N ALA A 17 -34.76 21.08 -14.38
CA ALA A 17 -33.90 20.24 -13.56
C ALA A 17 -33.43 19.04 -14.41
N THR A 18 -32.19 19.10 -14.86
CA THR A 18 -31.44 17.90 -15.24
C THR A 18 -31.28 17.05 -13.97
N GLY A 19 -31.89 15.87 -13.97
CA GLY A 19 -31.81 14.92 -12.86
C GLY A 19 -30.39 14.42 -12.66
N PHE A 20 -29.59 15.12 -11.85
CA PHE A 20 -28.45 14.52 -11.20
C PHE A 20 -28.99 13.57 -10.14
N ALA A 21 -28.93 12.27 -10.41
CA ALA A 21 -29.02 11.28 -9.36
C ALA A 21 -27.90 11.57 -8.35
N ALA A 22 -28.27 12.05 -7.16
CA ALA A 22 -27.36 12.15 -6.03
C ALA A 22 -26.90 10.72 -5.69
N VAL A 23 -25.72 10.36 -6.20
CA VAL A 23 -24.98 9.18 -5.76
C VAL A 23 -24.61 9.46 -4.31
N GLY A 24 -25.37 8.87 -3.38
CA GLY A 24 -24.95 8.84 -1.97
C GLY A 24 -23.53 8.26 -1.87
N PRO A 25 -22.71 8.71 -0.91
CA PRO A 25 -21.35 8.20 -0.78
C PRO A 25 -21.39 6.69 -0.70
N ALA A 26 -20.78 6.03 -1.69
CA ALA A 26 -20.54 4.60 -1.65
C ALA A 26 -19.84 4.30 -0.32
N THR A 27 -20.37 3.36 0.44
CA THR A 27 -19.73 2.87 1.66
C THR A 27 -18.38 2.28 1.26
N THR A 28 -17.32 3.06 1.44
CA THR A 28 -15.95 2.64 1.20
C THR A 28 -15.62 1.55 2.19
N ALA A 29 -15.39 0.33 1.70
CA ALA A 29 -14.89 -0.75 2.53
C ALA A 29 -13.55 -0.32 3.12
N ASN A 30 -13.48 -0.14 4.45
CA ASN A 30 -12.23 0.07 5.17
C ASN A 30 -11.27 -1.08 4.83
N ALA A 31 -10.22 -0.81 4.05
CA ALA A 31 -9.09 -1.71 3.95
C ALA A 31 -8.49 -1.84 5.35
N ALA A 32 -8.42 -3.05 5.90
CA ALA A 32 -7.68 -3.30 7.13
C ALA A 32 -6.18 -3.05 6.89
N ALA A 33 -5.46 -2.58 7.91
CA ALA A 33 -4.00 -2.51 7.88
C ALA A 33 -3.43 -3.86 7.40
N PRO A 34 -2.40 -3.87 6.55
CA PRO A 34 -2.06 -5.11 5.90
C PRO A 34 -1.33 -6.02 6.88
N THR A 35 -1.90 -7.19 7.05
CA THR A 35 -1.40 -8.26 7.91
C THR A 35 -0.42 -9.10 7.10
N THR A 36 0.76 -9.38 7.64
CA THR A 36 1.76 -10.21 6.98
C THR A 36 1.34 -11.69 7.03
N GLY A 37 1.16 -12.33 5.89
CA GLY A 37 0.78 -13.73 5.79
C GLY A 37 1.93 -14.66 5.39
N ARG A 38 1.98 -15.84 6.00
CA ARG A 38 2.77 -16.99 5.53
C ARG A 38 1.91 -17.87 4.63
N TYR A 39 2.54 -18.50 3.64
CA TYR A 39 1.84 -19.28 2.64
C TYR A 39 1.62 -20.72 3.08
N THR A 40 0.40 -21.22 2.89
CA THR A 40 0.07 -22.64 3.05
C THR A 40 -0.38 -23.22 1.71
N PRO A 41 0.41 -24.13 1.10
CA PRO A 41 0.05 -24.75 -0.16
C PRO A 41 -1.01 -25.83 0.03
N LEU A 42 -2.04 -25.79 -0.83
CA LEU A 42 -3.12 -26.76 -0.87
C LEU A 42 -2.98 -27.67 -2.10
N ASP A 43 -3.61 -28.84 -2.05
CA ASP A 43 -3.93 -29.56 -3.28
C ASP A 43 -5.03 -28.74 -3.98
N THR A 44 -4.79 -28.30 -5.22
CA THR A 44 -5.68 -27.35 -5.91
C THR A 44 -7.12 -27.84 -5.91
N THR A 45 -8.02 -27.05 -5.34
CA THR A 45 -9.42 -27.44 -5.12
C THR A 45 -10.37 -26.36 -5.61
N ARG A 46 -11.47 -26.78 -6.25
CA ARG A 46 -12.55 -25.89 -6.65
C ARG A 46 -13.30 -25.38 -5.42
N VAL A 47 -13.32 -24.06 -5.24
CA VAL A 47 -14.01 -23.43 -4.12
C VAL A 47 -15.35 -22.84 -4.54
N TRP A 48 -15.50 -22.51 -5.82
CA TRP A 48 -16.72 -21.92 -6.33
C TRP A 48 -16.84 -22.10 -7.85
N SER A 49 -18.09 -22.17 -8.33
CA SER A 49 -18.42 -22.03 -9.74
C SER A 49 -19.80 -21.41 -9.91
N GLY A 50 -19.99 -20.60 -10.95
CA GLY A 50 -21.29 -20.04 -11.26
C GLY A 50 -21.25 -18.99 -12.36
N SER A 51 -22.43 -18.51 -12.75
CA SER A 51 -22.57 -17.45 -13.75
C SER A 51 -22.16 -16.10 -13.16
N VAL A 52 -21.32 -15.37 -13.89
CA VAL A 52 -20.90 -13.99 -13.60
C VAL A 52 -21.17 -13.12 -14.83
N GLY A 53 -21.60 -11.89 -14.61
CA GLY A 53 -21.79 -10.88 -15.65
C GLY A 53 -21.17 -9.54 -15.26
N THR A 54 -21.77 -8.46 -15.72
CA THR A 54 -21.28 -7.08 -15.47
C THR A 54 -21.60 -6.55 -14.08
N THR A 55 -22.45 -7.25 -13.32
CA THR A 55 -22.66 -6.97 -11.89
C THR A 55 -21.67 -7.75 -11.06
N ALA A 56 -20.98 -7.05 -10.16
CA ALA A 56 -20.07 -7.63 -9.19
C ALA A 56 -20.72 -8.76 -8.37
N LYS A 57 -20.08 -9.93 -8.35
CA LYS A 57 -20.49 -11.08 -7.55
C LYS A 57 -19.52 -11.27 -6.39
N VAL A 58 -20.00 -11.10 -5.16
CA VAL A 58 -19.22 -11.40 -3.95
C VAL A 58 -19.23 -12.91 -3.70
N ILE A 59 -18.06 -13.47 -3.40
CA ILE A 59 -17.84 -14.90 -3.19
C ILE A 59 -17.03 -15.07 -1.91
N THR A 60 -17.59 -15.78 -0.94
CA THR A 60 -16.89 -16.15 0.30
C THR A 60 -15.92 -17.29 0.01
N ILE A 61 -14.67 -17.13 0.43
CA ILE A 61 -13.59 -18.12 0.21
C ILE A 61 -13.10 -18.67 1.54
N ALA A 62 -12.94 -17.80 2.55
CA ALA A 62 -12.50 -18.20 3.88
C ALA A 62 -13.53 -19.14 4.53
N GLY A 63 -13.06 -20.21 5.16
CA GLY A 63 -13.89 -21.28 5.71
C GLY A 63 -14.26 -22.38 4.70
N HIS A 64 -13.83 -22.29 3.44
CA HIS A 64 -14.14 -23.28 2.40
C HIS A 64 -12.87 -23.99 1.90
N ALA A 65 -12.99 -25.28 1.56
CA ALA A 65 -11.99 -26.06 0.84
C ALA A 65 -10.55 -25.98 1.39
N GLY A 66 -10.40 -25.97 2.72
CA GLY A 66 -9.10 -25.92 3.41
C GLY A 66 -8.53 -24.52 3.59
N VAL A 67 -9.23 -23.46 3.18
CA VAL A 67 -8.88 -22.06 3.50
C VAL A 67 -9.49 -21.69 4.85
N PRO A 68 -8.69 -21.34 5.88
CA PRO A 68 -9.22 -20.98 7.19
C PRO A 68 -9.91 -19.61 7.18
N SER A 69 -10.77 -19.35 8.18
CA SER A 69 -11.43 -18.05 8.38
C SER A 69 -10.44 -16.90 8.63
N THR A 70 -9.23 -17.22 9.11
CA THR A 70 -8.13 -16.29 9.40
C THR A 70 -7.24 -15.99 8.19
N ALA A 71 -7.55 -16.55 7.02
CA ALA A 71 -6.79 -16.29 5.80
C ALA A 71 -6.89 -14.81 5.40
N THR A 72 -5.74 -14.22 5.05
CA THR A 72 -5.60 -12.81 4.66
C THR A 72 -5.58 -12.64 3.14
N ALA A 73 -5.19 -13.68 2.40
CA ALA A 73 -5.21 -13.71 0.94
C ALA A 73 -5.28 -15.15 0.41
N VAL A 74 -5.67 -15.30 -0.86
CA VAL A 74 -5.71 -16.59 -1.57
C VAL A 74 -5.01 -16.53 -2.90
N VAL A 75 -4.41 -17.65 -3.29
CA VAL A 75 -3.88 -17.89 -4.63
C VAL A 75 -4.92 -18.72 -5.37
N VAL A 76 -5.59 -18.10 -6.35
CA VAL A 76 -6.77 -18.63 -7.04
C VAL A 76 -6.55 -18.61 -8.55
N ASN A 77 -6.75 -19.76 -9.20
CA ASN A 77 -6.89 -19.83 -10.64
C ASN A 77 -8.32 -19.46 -11.00
N VAL A 78 -8.46 -18.51 -11.93
CA VAL A 78 -9.75 -17.96 -12.35
C VAL A 78 -9.97 -18.39 -13.79
N GLU A 79 -10.92 -19.28 -14.02
CA GLU A 79 -11.31 -19.73 -15.35
C GLU A 79 -12.63 -19.08 -15.76
N VAL A 80 -12.68 -18.49 -16.95
CA VAL A 80 -13.92 -17.98 -17.56
C VAL A 80 -14.25 -18.89 -18.74
N GLU A 81 -15.35 -19.62 -18.64
CA GLU A 81 -15.84 -20.51 -19.69
C GLU A 81 -16.84 -19.79 -20.59
N LYS A 82 -16.55 -19.83 -21.89
CA LYS A 82 -17.42 -19.42 -23.01
C LYS A 82 -18.17 -18.10 -22.74
N PRO A 83 -17.47 -16.99 -22.46
CA PRO A 83 -18.12 -15.71 -22.23
C PRO A 83 -18.92 -15.27 -23.46
N THR A 84 -20.07 -14.63 -23.26
CA THR A 84 -20.99 -14.25 -24.34
C THR A 84 -20.52 -13.05 -25.15
N ALA A 85 -19.58 -12.26 -24.61
CA ALA A 85 -18.96 -11.12 -25.26
C ALA A 85 -17.44 -11.15 -25.06
N ALA A 86 -16.69 -10.39 -25.87
CA ALA A 86 -15.28 -10.12 -25.61
C ALA A 86 -15.16 -9.08 -24.48
N GLY A 87 -14.09 -9.19 -23.69
CA GLY A 87 -13.87 -8.34 -22.51
C GLY A 87 -12.84 -8.95 -21.59
N TYR A 88 -12.97 -8.67 -20.29
CA TYR A 88 -12.08 -9.19 -19.25
C TYR A 88 -12.82 -9.54 -17.98
N VAL A 89 -12.23 -10.43 -17.20
CA VAL A 89 -12.64 -10.73 -15.84
C VAL A 89 -11.80 -9.91 -14.87
N ARG A 90 -12.44 -9.41 -13.82
CA ARG A 90 -11.79 -8.80 -12.67
C ARG A 90 -12.03 -9.67 -11.46
N VAL A 91 -10.97 -9.93 -10.70
CA VAL A 91 -11.03 -10.57 -9.39
C VAL A 91 -10.36 -9.66 -8.37
N THR A 92 -11.16 -9.09 -7.48
CA THR A 92 -10.74 -8.06 -6.52
C THR A 92 -11.14 -8.45 -5.10
N PRO A 93 -10.59 -7.79 -4.07
CA PRO A 93 -11.10 -7.93 -2.71
C PRO A 93 -12.58 -7.54 -2.64
N ARG A 94 -13.35 -8.19 -1.75
CA ARG A 94 -14.76 -7.85 -1.54
C ARG A 94 -14.92 -6.36 -1.23
N GLY A 95 -15.84 -5.69 -1.94
CA GLY A 95 -16.12 -4.26 -1.77
C GLY A 95 -15.20 -3.33 -2.55
N VAL A 96 -14.25 -3.87 -3.33
CA VAL A 96 -13.34 -3.10 -4.17
C VAL A 96 -13.70 -3.31 -5.64
N ASP A 97 -14.08 -2.25 -6.36
CA ASP A 97 -14.34 -2.29 -7.82
C ASP A 97 -13.19 -1.62 -8.61
N ALA A 98 -11.95 -2.07 -8.36
CA ALA A 98 -10.78 -1.57 -9.06
C ALA A 98 -10.87 -1.85 -10.57
N ARG A 99 -10.30 -0.95 -11.39
CA ARG A 99 -10.23 -1.10 -12.85
C ARG A 99 -9.04 -1.94 -13.34
N VAL A 100 -8.78 -3.07 -12.69
CA VAL A 100 -7.68 -3.97 -13.05
C VAL A 100 -8.26 -5.21 -13.73
N ALA A 101 -7.87 -5.45 -14.97
CA ALA A 101 -8.16 -6.71 -15.65
C ALA A 101 -7.33 -7.83 -15.01
N THR A 102 -7.97 -8.94 -14.62
CA THR A 102 -7.25 -10.16 -14.24
C THR A 102 -6.90 -10.96 -15.48
N GLN A 103 -7.80 -11.04 -16.45
CA GLN A 103 -7.56 -11.76 -17.70
C GLN A 103 -8.49 -11.26 -18.81
N GLU A 104 -7.90 -10.98 -19.97
CA GLU A 104 -8.60 -10.65 -21.21
C GLU A 104 -9.12 -11.91 -21.91
N PHE A 105 -10.29 -11.82 -22.56
CA PHE A 105 -10.90 -12.90 -23.32
C PHE A 105 -11.65 -12.41 -24.56
N SER A 106 -11.74 -13.27 -25.57
CA SER A 106 -12.67 -13.12 -26.70
C SER A 106 -14.00 -13.81 -26.42
N ALA A 107 -15.06 -13.41 -27.11
CA ALA A 107 -16.35 -14.12 -27.03
C ALA A 107 -16.16 -15.62 -27.35
N ARG A 108 -16.81 -16.48 -26.57
CA ARG A 108 -16.77 -17.95 -26.62
C ARG A 108 -15.41 -18.59 -26.31
N GLN A 109 -14.38 -17.80 -25.99
CA GLN A 109 -13.06 -18.31 -25.61
C GLN A 109 -13.06 -18.74 -24.14
N THR A 110 -12.66 -19.99 -23.87
CA THR A 110 -12.36 -20.41 -22.49
C THR A 110 -10.91 -20.09 -22.17
N ILE A 111 -10.67 -19.40 -21.06
CA ILE A 111 -9.32 -18.98 -20.64
C ILE A 111 -9.21 -18.97 -19.12
N SER A 112 -7.99 -19.13 -18.60
CA SER A 112 -7.71 -19.00 -17.17
C SER A 112 -6.45 -18.20 -16.90
N ASN A 113 -6.40 -17.54 -15.74
CA ASN A 113 -5.21 -16.88 -15.21
C ASN A 113 -5.09 -17.12 -13.70
N LEU A 114 -3.86 -17.11 -13.18
CA LEU A 114 -3.65 -17.13 -11.74
C LEU A 114 -3.85 -15.72 -11.17
N ALA A 115 -4.43 -15.62 -9.99
CA ALA A 115 -4.50 -14.38 -9.23
C ALA A 115 -4.10 -14.64 -7.78
N THR A 116 -3.43 -13.67 -7.16
CA THR A 116 -3.30 -13.60 -5.70
C THR A 116 -4.13 -12.43 -5.22
N VAL A 117 -5.12 -12.68 -4.38
CA VAL A 117 -6.14 -11.69 -4.02
C VAL A 117 -6.27 -11.59 -2.51
N ARG A 118 -6.23 -10.37 -1.98
CA ARG A 118 -6.54 -10.09 -0.58
C ARG A 118 -7.97 -10.52 -0.26
N LEU A 119 -8.17 -11.19 0.87
CA LEU A 119 -9.50 -11.48 1.38
C LEU A 119 -9.99 -10.29 2.21
N ALA A 120 -11.19 -9.79 1.88
CA ALA A 120 -11.89 -8.78 2.67
C ALA A 120 -13.17 -9.41 3.23
N GLN A 121 -13.32 -9.39 4.56
CA GLN A 121 -14.42 -10.07 5.24
C GLN A 121 -14.58 -11.54 4.77
N GLY A 122 -13.46 -12.24 4.62
CA GLY A 122 -13.39 -13.64 4.17
C GLY A 122 -13.71 -13.88 2.69
N GLY A 123 -13.93 -12.85 1.88
CA GLY A 123 -14.37 -12.99 0.49
C GLY A 123 -13.60 -12.17 -0.53
N ILE A 124 -13.85 -12.51 -1.79
CA ILE A 124 -13.43 -11.79 -2.99
C ILE A 124 -14.67 -11.35 -3.79
N GLN A 125 -14.46 -10.59 -4.85
CA GLN A 125 -15.48 -10.17 -5.80
C GLN A 125 -15.02 -10.47 -7.22
N VAL A 126 -15.93 -10.98 -8.06
CA VAL A 126 -15.70 -11.27 -9.47
C VAL A 126 -16.67 -10.49 -10.34
N LYS A 127 -16.19 -9.91 -11.44
CA LYS A 127 -17.00 -9.12 -12.38
C LYS A 127 -16.45 -9.25 -13.79
N LEU A 128 -17.32 -9.37 -14.79
CA LEU A 128 -16.94 -9.27 -16.20
C LEU A 128 -17.13 -7.82 -16.69
N SER A 129 -16.32 -7.37 -17.64
CA SER A 129 -16.51 -6.04 -18.25
C SER A 129 -17.66 -5.98 -19.24
N ALA A 130 -17.99 -7.11 -19.87
CA ALA A 130 -19.06 -7.24 -20.83
C ALA A 130 -19.61 -8.68 -20.83
N GLY A 131 -20.88 -8.81 -21.20
CA GLY A 131 -21.54 -10.10 -21.32
C GLY A 131 -21.63 -10.87 -19.99
N SER A 132 -21.64 -12.19 -20.12
CA SER A 132 -21.75 -13.17 -19.03
C SER A 132 -20.96 -14.42 -19.38
N GLY A 133 -20.55 -15.18 -18.38
CA GLY A 133 -19.88 -16.47 -18.54
C GLY A 133 -19.91 -17.29 -17.26
N THR A 134 -19.65 -18.59 -17.37
CA THR A 134 -19.45 -19.42 -16.18
C THR A 134 -18.03 -19.22 -15.69
N VAL A 135 -17.87 -18.79 -14.44
CA VAL A 135 -16.56 -18.64 -13.81
C VAL A 135 -16.32 -19.81 -12.86
N TYR A 136 -15.11 -20.35 -12.88
CA TYR A 136 -14.62 -21.32 -11.92
C TYR A 136 -13.46 -20.74 -11.13
N LEU A 137 -13.47 -20.96 -9.82
CA LEU A 137 -12.43 -20.53 -8.90
C LEU A 137 -11.81 -21.75 -8.23
N ASP A 138 -10.53 -21.95 -8.49
CA ASP A 138 -9.78 -23.08 -7.97
C ASP A 138 -8.59 -22.57 -7.14
N VAL A 139 -8.58 -22.85 -5.84
CA VAL A 139 -7.57 -22.33 -4.90
C VAL A 139 -6.42 -23.32 -4.78
N SER A 140 -5.19 -22.83 -4.97
CA SER A 140 -3.93 -23.59 -4.83
C SER A 140 -3.19 -23.34 -3.51
N GLY A 141 -3.60 -22.32 -2.77
CA GLY A 141 -3.10 -22.05 -1.43
C GLY A 141 -3.62 -20.73 -0.88
N TYR A 142 -3.28 -20.45 0.38
CA TYR A 142 -3.69 -19.23 1.06
C TYR A 142 -2.54 -18.64 1.88
N TYR A 143 -2.69 -17.37 2.24
CA TYR A 143 -1.83 -16.69 3.20
C TYR A 143 -2.61 -16.45 4.49
N ALA A 144 -1.96 -16.65 5.64
CA ALA A 144 -2.53 -16.35 6.95
C ALA A 144 -1.43 -15.91 7.92
N ASN A 145 -1.82 -15.19 8.98
CA ASN A 145 -0.88 -14.81 10.04
C ASN A 145 -0.39 -16.05 10.82
N GLY A 146 0.82 -15.98 11.34
CA GLY A 146 1.39 -17.04 12.18
C GLY A 146 2.09 -18.13 11.37
N SER A 147 1.53 -19.34 11.34
CA SER A 147 2.17 -20.53 10.75
C SER A 147 2.11 -20.57 9.23
N GLY A 148 3.14 -21.14 8.61
CA GLY A 148 3.19 -21.39 7.17
C GLY A 148 4.60 -21.22 6.61
N ALA A 149 4.72 -21.36 5.30
CA ALA A 149 5.97 -21.20 4.58
C ALA A 149 6.23 -19.73 4.23
N THR A 150 7.49 -19.33 4.32
CA THR A 150 7.97 -18.04 3.82
C THR A 150 8.38 -18.15 2.36
N TYR A 151 8.23 -17.07 1.61
CA TYR A 151 8.67 -16.97 0.23
C TYR A 151 10.14 -16.54 0.13
N THR A 152 10.88 -17.12 -0.80
CA THR A 152 12.21 -16.63 -1.19
C THR A 152 12.19 -16.32 -2.68
N PRO A 153 12.29 -15.04 -3.08
CA PRO A 153 12.35 -14.69 -4.49
C PRO A 153 13.70 -15.06 -5.09
N LEU A 154 13.67 -15.62 -6.29
CA LEU A 154 14.85 -16.05 -7.02
C LEU A 154 15.06 -15.16 -8.25
N ASP A 155 16.26 -15.20 -8.80
CA ASP A 155 16.49 -14.71 -10.15
C ASP A 155 15.88 -15.74 -11.12
N ALA A 156 15.19 -15.26 -12.17
CA ALA A 156 14.42 -16.14 -13.02
C ALA A 156 15.31 -17.14 -13.78
N ALA A 157 15.00 -18.43 -13.68
CA ALA A 157 15.80 -19.49 -14.30
C ALA A 157 14.94 -20.64 -14.82
N ARG A 158 15.35 -21.26 -15.93
CA ARG A 158 14.69 -22.46 -16.46
C ARG A 158 15.03 -23.68 -15.65
N VAL A 159 14.02 -24.36 -15.13
CA VAL A 159 14.18 -25.55 -14.28
C VAL A 159 13.65 -26.83 -14.93
N PHE A 160 12.82 -26.69 -15.95
CA PHE A 160 12.32 -27.82 -16.74
C PHE A 160 11.96 -27.43 -18.17
N GLN A 161 12.26 -28.33 -19.10
CA GLN A 161 11.92 -28.25 -20.52
C GLN A 161 11.74 -29.66 -21.06
N GLN A 162 10.55 -30.01 -21.51
CA GLN A 162 10.31 -31.33 -22.10
C GLN A 162 9.06 -31.34 -22.98
N LYS A 163 9.04 -32.22 -23.99
CA LYS A 163 7.78 -32.58 -24.66
C LYS A 163 6.93 -33.44 -23.74
N VAL A 164 5.70 -33.01 -23.51
CA VAL A 164 4.73 -33.62 -22.59
C VAL A 164 3.48 -34.03 -23.37
N GLY A 165 2.89 -35.17 -23.01
CA GLY A 165 1.64 -35.68 -23.55
C GLY A 165 0.56 -35.84 -22.48
N THR A 166 -0.34 -36.79 -22.67
CA THR A 166 -1.46 -37.05 -21.75
C THR A 166 -1.08 -37.85 -20.50
N SER A 167 0.08 -38.48 -20.51
CA SER A 167 0.65 -39.15 -19.33
C SER A 167 1.35 -38.14 -18.43
N ALA A 168 1.16 -38.28 -17.10
CA ALA A 168 1.81 -37.42 -16.12
C ALA A 168 3.33 -37.59 -16.16
N VAL A 169 4.04 -36.48 -16.32
CA VAL A 169 5.50 -36.40 -16.26
C VAL A 169 5.89 -35.82 -14.90
N ARG A 170 6.71 -36.55 -14.14
CA ARG A 170 7.27 -36.05 -12.88
C ARG A 170 8.28 -34.94 -13.17
N VAL A 171 8.18 -33.83 -12.45
CA VAL A 171 9.05 -32.66 -12.59
C VAL A 171 9.79 -32.44 -11.27
N PRO A 172 11.04 -32.93 -11.13
CA PRO A 172 11.88 -32.63 -9.97
C PRO A 172 12.21 -31.13 -9.96
N LEU A 173 11.86 -30.43 -8.88
CA LEU A 173 12.08 -28.98 -8.74
C LEU A 173 13.03 -28.67 -7.58
N ALA A 174 12.90 -29.37 -6.45
CA ALA A 174 13.79 -29.21 -5.32
C ALA A 174 15.25 -29.56 -5.71
N GLY A 175 16.19 -28.73 -5.27
CA GLY A 175 17.62 -28.82 -5.63
C GLY A 175 17.98 -28.22 -7.00
N ARG A 176 17.03 -27.56 -7.70
CA ARG A 176 17.28 -26.95 -9.03
C ARG A 176 17.04 -25.45 -9.01
N GLY A 177 17.83 -24.70 -9.79
CA GLY A 177 17.58 -23.26 -10.02
C GLY A 177 17.51 -22.42 -8.74
N GLY A 178 18.24 -22.79 -7.68
CA GLY A 178 18.21 -22.12 -6.38
C GLY A 178 17.11 -22.58 -5.41
N ILE A 179 16.26 -23.54 -5.80
CA ILE A 179 15.21 -24.12 -4.95
C ILE A 179 15.86 -25.12 -3.97
N PRO A 180 15.72 -24.97 -2.63
CA PRO A 180 16.29 -25.90 -1.67
C PRO A 180 15.50 -27.21 -1.59
N THR A 181 16.12 -28.24 -1.01
CA THR A 181 15.50 -29.58 -0.86
C THR A 181 14.29 -29.61 0.07
N ASN A 182 14.20 -28.65 1.00
CA ASN A 182 13.09 -28.50 1.95
C ASN A 182 11.96 -27.57 1.44
N ALA A 183 11.98 -27.16 0.17
CA ALA A 183 10.91 -26.36 -0.40
C ALA A 183 9.55 -27.11 -0.34
N THR A 184 8.51 -26.40 0.07
CA THR A 184 7.14 -26.91 0.20
C THR A 184 6.27 -26.56 -1.01
N ALA A 185 6.59 -25.47 -1.72
CA ALA A 185 5.93 -25.06 -2.95
C ALA A 185 6.88 -24.21 -3.82
N VAL A 186 6.56 -24.07 -5.11
CA VAL A 186 7.36 -23.30 -6.07
C VAL A 186 6.43 -22.41 -6.91
N ALA A 187 6.80 -21.14 -7.05
CA ALA A 187 6.20 -20.22 -8.03
C ALA A 187 6.97 -20.35 -9.35
N VAL A 188 6.31 -20.83 -10.39
CA VAL A 188 6.91 -21.20 -11.67
C VAL A 188 6.04 -20.72 -12.83
N ASN A 189 6.62 -19.93 -13.73
CA ASN A 189 5.95 -19.59 -14.98
C ASN A 189 5.97 -20.82 -15.89
N THR A 190 4.80 -21.31 -16.29
CA THR A 190 4.66 -22.49 -17.14
C THR A 190 4.25 -22.05 -18.53
N GLU A 191 5.08 -22.31 -19.53
CA GLU A 191 4.80 -22.06 -20.94
C GLU A 191 4.44 -23.36 -21.65
N VAL A 192 3.38 -23.33 -22.45
CA VAL A 192 2.96 -24.44 -23.33
C VAL A 192 3.27 -24.05 -24.78
N GLY A 193 4.39 -24.56 -25.29
CA GLY A 193 4.87 -24.30 -26.64
C GLY A 193 4.26 -25.23 -27.68
N THR A 194 3.69 -24.63 -28.73
CA THR A 194 3.19 -25.30 -29.94
C THR A 194 2.34 -26.55 -29.67
N PRO A 195 1.22 -26.43 -28.92
CA PRO A 195 0.37 -27.58 -28.62
C PRO A 195 -0.24 -28.18 -29.88
N THR A 196 -0.27 -29.52 -30.00
CA THR A 196 -0.76 -30.22 -31.20
C THR A 196 -2.28 -30.39 -31.26
N ALA A 197 -3.00 -30.05 -30.19
CA ALA A 197 -4.45 -30.14 -30.08
C ALA A 197 -4.97 -29.00 -29.18
N ASP A 198 -6.27 -28.71 -29.25
CA ASP A 198 -6.93 -27.87 -28.24
C ASP A 198 -7.00 -28.63 -26.92
N GLY A 199 -6.77 -27.94 -25.81
CA GLY A 199 -6.75 -28.58 -24.52
C GLY A 199 -6.35 -27.67 -23.38
N TYR A 200 -5.85 -28.29 -22.32
CA TYR A 200 -5.35 -27.59 -21.14
C TYR A 200 -4.14 -28.31 -20.58
N VAL A 201 -3.27 -27.56 -19.90
CA VAL A 201 -2.15 -28.10 -19.13
C VAL A 201 -2.54 -28.19 -17.66
N ARG A 202 -2.12 -29.27 -17.00
CA ARG A 202 -2.23 -29.45 -15.55
C ARG A 202 -0.83 -29.45 -14.97
N VAL A 203 -0.60 -28.62 -13.96
CA VAL A 203 0.60 -28.62 -13.12
C VAL A 203 0.14 -28.87 -11.70
N THR A 204 0.50 -30.03 -11.14
CA THR A 204 -0.04 -30.52 -9.86
C THR A 204 1.08 -31.08 -8.98
N PRO A 205 0.83 -31.36 -7.69
CA PRO A 205 1.81 -32.05 -6.86
C PRO A 205 2.11 -33.43 -7.42
N ALA A 206 3.36 -33.89 -7.31
CA ALA A 206 3.73 -35.21 -7.83
C ALA A 206 2.92 -36.34 -7.16
N GLY A 207 2.36 -37.24 -7.97
CA GLY A 207 1.47 -38.32 -7.53
C GLY A 207 0.03 -37.89 -7.27
N LYS A 208 -0.33 -36.61 -7.53
CA LYS A 208 -1.69 -36.09 -7.39
C LYS A 208 -2.20 -35.65 -8.75
N ASP A 209 -3.33 -36.21 -9.18
CA ASP A 209 -3.97 -35.84 -10.43
C ASP A 209 -5.21 -35.00 -10.14
N ALA A 210 -5.03 -33.68 -10.00
CA ALA A 210 -6.15 -32.77 -9.76
C ALA A 210 -6.96 -32.57 -11.04
N VAL A 211 -8.29 -32.49 -10.90
CA VAL A 211 -9.23 -32.27 -12.02
C VAL A 211 -9.26 -30.79 -12.47
N VAL A 212 -8.45 -29.92 -11.84
CA VAL A 212 -8.33 -28.48 -12.15
C VAL A 212 -7.27 -28.17 -13.22
N ALA A 213 -7.66 -27.45 -14.27
CA ALA A 213 -6.76 -26.98 -15.31
C ALA A 213 -5.89 -25.83 -14.79
N ALA A 214 -4.59 -25.82 -15.12
CA ALA A 214 -3.74 -24.67 -14.83
C ALA A 214 -3.91 -23.59 -15.91
N GLN A 215 -3.99 -24.00 -17.18
CA GLN A 215 -4.13 -23.09 -18.33
C GLN A 215 -4.84 -23.78 -19.49
N VAL A 216 -5.68 -23.05 -20.20
CA VAL A 216 -6.40 -23.51 -21.41
C VAL A 216 -5.71 -22.96 -22.66
N PHE A 217 -5.44 -23.81 -23.64
CA PHE A 217 -4.78 -23.47 -24.90
C PHE A 217 -5.55 -23.97 -26.11
N THR A 218 -5.31 -23.31 -27.25
CA THR A 218 -5.72 -23.76 -28.58
C THR A 218 -4.54 -24.29 -29.36
N ARG A 219 -4.78 -25.23 -30.27
CA ARG A 219 -3.78 -25.85 -31.13
C ARG A 219 -2.92 -24.79 -31.82
N GLY A 220 -1.61 -24.97 -31.74
CA GLY A 220 -0.62 -24.08 -32.37
C GLY A 220 -0.37 -22.77 -31.63
N THR A 221 -1.18 -22.41 -30.63
CA THR A 221 -1.02 -21.16 -29.88
C THR A 221 -0.16 -21.40 -28.64
N THR A 222 1.00 -20.75 -28.58
CA THR A 222 1.81 -20.74 -27.37
C THR A 222 1.17 -19.83 -26.31
N ILE A 223 1.08 -20.32 -25.07
CA ILE A 223 0.58 -19.58 -23.92
C ILE A 223 1.53 -19.72 -22.73
N SER A 224 1.42 -18.82 -21.76
CA SER A 224 2.13 -18.92 -20.49
C SER A 224 1.31 -18.33 -19.35
N ASN A 225 1.40 -18.92 -18.17
CA ASN A 225 0.83 -18.40 -16.93
C ASN A 225 1.69 -18.84 -15.73
N LEU A 226 1.71 -18.01 -14.69
CA LEU A 226 2.33 -18.38 -13.42
C LEU A 226 1.50 -19.47 -12.72
N VAL A 227 2.20 -20.44 -12.15
CA VAL A 227 1.62 -21.48 -11.29
C VAL A 227 2.36 -21.47 -9.97
N ILE A 228 1.63 -21.49 -8.84
CA ILE A 228 2.21 -21.83 -7.54
C ILE A 228 1.78 -23.25 -7.21
N VAL A 229 2.74 -24.18 -7.20
CA VAL A 229 2.48 -25.61 -7.05
C VAL A 229 3.11 -26.15 -5.77
N LYS A 230 2.33 -26.90 -5.00
CA LYS A 230 2.81 -27.68 -3.85
C LYS A 230 3.76 -28.78 -4.32
N LEU A 231 4.87 -28.98 -3.60
CA LEU A 231 5.80 -30.07 -3.88
C LEU A 231 5.44 -31.33 -3.07
N SER A 232 5.59 -32.48 -3.71
CA SER A 232 5.46 -33.81 -3.11
C SER A 232 6.76 -34.59 -3.37
N GLY A 233 7.52 -34.87 -2.30
CA GLY A 233 8.87 -35.46 -2.41
C GLY A 233 9.80 -34.63 -3.31
N GLY A 234 9.76 -33.30 -3.17
CA GLY A 234 10.58 -32.36 -3.94
C GLY A 234 10.17 -32.17 -5.41
N ALA A 235 9.03 -32.72 -5.85
CA ALA A 235 8.60 -32.67 -7.24
C ALA A 235 7.15 -32.20 -7.41
N ALA A 236 6.89 -31.61 -8.57
CA ALA A 236 5.56 -31.46 -9.16
C ALA A 236 5.36 -32.52 -10.25
N GLN A 237 4.23 -32.47 -10.95
CA GLN A 237 4.00 -33.19 -12.20
C GLN A 237 3.28 -32.32 -13.22
N VAL A 238 3.44 -32.66 -14.49
CA VAL A 238 2.78 -31.96 -15.60
C VAL A 238 2.21 -32.93 -16.63
N LYS A 239 1.06 -32.58 -17.18
CA LYS A 239 0.48 -33.24 -18.37
C LYS A 239 -0.41 -32.29 -19.16
N VAL A 240 -0.63 -32.62 -20.43
CA VAL A 240 -1.66 -31.97 -21.27
C VAL A 240 -2.89 -32.85 -21.38
N SER A 241 -4.06 -32.27 -21.61
CA SER A 241 -5.31 -33.04 -21.69
C SER A 241 -5.45 -33.84 -22.98
N ARG A 242 -4.87 -33.35 -24.08
CA ARG A 242 -4.92 -33.94 -25.42
C ARG A 242 -3.65 -33.58 -26.19
N GLY A 243 -3.26 -34.44 -27.13
CA GLY A 243 -2.10 -34.21 -27.98
C GLY A 243 -0.79 -34.14 -27.20
N THR A 244 0.15 -33.34 -27.70
CA THR A 244 1.44 -33.07 -27.07
C THR A 244 1.79 -31.59 -27.15
N ALA A 245 2.65 -31.12 -26.26
CA ALA A 245 3.24 -29.77 -26.31
C ALA A 245 4.64 -29.79 -25.70
N THR A 246 5.50 -28.84 -26.06
CA THR A 246 6.74 -28.61 -25.31
C THR A 246 6.42 -27.72 -24.13
N VAL A 247 6.62 -28.22 -22.92
CA VAL A 247 6.40 -27.46 -21.70
C VAL A 247 7.74 -26.90 -21.23
N PHE A 248 7.76 -25.60 -20.94
CA PHE A 248 8.86 -24.91 -20.28
C PHE A 248 8.40 -24.42 -18.92
N MET A 249 9.28 -24.49 -17.93
CA MET A 249 9.00 -24.05 -16.56
C MET A 249 10.18 -23.23 -16.06
N ASP A 250 9.88 -21.97 -15.75
CA ASP A 250 10.85 -20.99 -15.30
C ASP A 250 10.51 -20.53 -13.87
N VAL A 251 11.44 -20.73 -12.93
CA VAL A 251 11.21 -20.43 -11.51
C VAL A 251 11.26 -18.93 -11.25
N ALA A 252 10.33 -18.43 -10.43
CA ALA A 252 10.32 -17.07 -9.89
C ALA A 252 10.74 -17.02 -8.41
N GLY A 253 10.45 -18.10 -7.67
CA GLY A 253 10.84 -18.25 -6.28
C GLY A 253 10.23 -19.51 -5.66
N TYR A 254 10.55 -19.76 -4.40
CA TYR A 254 10.06 -20.92 -3.67
C TYR A 254 9.48 -20.56 -2.30
N TYR A 255 8.71 -21.48 -1.74
CA TYR A 255 8.22 -21.42 -0.38
C TYR A 255 8.88 -22.52 0.44
N ALA A 256 9.33 -22.20 1.65
CA ALA A 256 9.86 -23.16 2.60
C ALA A 256 9.47 -22.77 4.03
N ASN A 257 9.37 -23.76 4.92
CA ASN A 257 9.10 -23.52 6.34
C ASN A 257 10.36 -23.03 7.05
N THR A 258 10.71 -21.76 6.83
CA THR A 258 11.87 -21.10 7.44
C THR A 258 11.45 -19.87 8.24
N THR A 259 12.25 -19.47 9.21
CA THR A 259 12.00 -18.26 10.00
C THR A 259 12.47 -16.98 9.30
N THR A 260 13.40 -17.09 8.34
CA THR A 260 14.14 -15.96 7.73
C THR A 260 13.68 -15.59 6.31
N GLY A 261 12.73 -16.30 5.72
CA GLY A 261 12.20 -15.93 4.41
C GLY A 261 11.18 -14.79 4.48
N SER A 262 10.73 -14.33 3.33
CA SER A 262 9.81 -13.21 3.22
C SER A 262 8.35 -13.62 3.49
N VAL A 263 7.58 -12.70 4.06
CA VAL A 263 6.14 -12.80 4.32
C VAL A 263 5.37 -11.90 3.36
N PHE A 264 4.16 -12.32 2.99
CA PHE A 264 3.34 -11.61 2.01
C PHE A 264 2.48 -10.55 2.69
N VAL A 265 2.45 -9.35 2.11
CA VAL A 265 1.60 -8.24 2.52
C VAL A 265 0.56 -8.04 1.42
N PRO A 266 -0.67 -8.57 1.59
CA PRO A 266 -1.71 -8.44 0.59
C PRO A 266 -2.32 -7.05 0.62
N MET A 267 -2.65 -6.50 -0.53
CA MET A 267 -3.26 -5.18 -0.66
C MET A 267 -4.39 -5.18 -1.69
N ASP A 268 -5.12 -4.08 -1.73
CA ASP A 268 -5.97 -3.78 -2.89
C ASP A 268 -5.05 -3.52 -4.08
N THR A 269 -5.45 -3.96 -5.27
CA THR A 269 -4.57 -3.86 -6.43
C THR A 269 -4.39 -2.40 -6.85
N VAL A 270 -3.13 -1.96 -7.03
CA VAL A 270 -2.79 -0.57 -7.37
C VAL A 270 -1.76 -0.53 -8.49
N ARG A 271 -1.93 0.43 -9.41
CA ARG A 271 -0.99 0.64 -10.50
C ARG A 271 0.35 1.19 -10.02
N ALA A 272 1.41 0.43 -10.23
CA ALA A 272 2.79 0.85 -9.97
C ALA A 272 3.43 1.51 -11.19
N TYR A 273 3.00 1.13 -12.39
CA TYR A 273 3.52 1.63 -13.65
C TYR A 273 2.47 1.57 -14.76
N ALA A 274 2.47 2.58 -15.62
CA ALA A 274 1.76 2.62 -16.89
C ALA A 274 2.68 3.28 -17.91
N GLY A 275 2.99 2.62 -19.02
CA GLY A 275 3.80 3.26 -20.05
C GLY A 275 4.40 2.33 -21.10
N PRO A 276 5.13 2.90 -22.07
CA PRO A 276 5.64 2.15 -23.20
C PRO A 276 6.81 1.23 -22.79
N VAL A 277 6.81 0.04 -23.38
CA VAL A 277 7.91 -0.94 -23.32
C VAL A 277 8.30 -1.36 -24.74
N SER A 278 9.60 -1.59 -24.95
CA SER A 278 10.16 -1.99 -26.23
C SER A 278 11.16 -3.13 -26.05
N THR A 279 11.89 -3.47 -27.11
CA THR A 279 13.01 -4.42 -27.06
C THR A 279 14.18 -3.93 -26.20
N THR A 280 14.23 -2.64 -25.89
CA THR A 280 15.22 -2.06 -24.98
C THR A 280 14.75 -2.22 -23.54
N ALA A 281 15.62 -2.77 -22.69
CA ALA A 281 15.36 -2.93 -21.27
C ALA A 281 15.08 -1.57 -20.59
N ARG A 282 13.98 -1.51 -19.84
CA ARG A 282 13.60 -0.36 -19.01
C ARG A 282 13.55 -0.78 -17.56
N THR A 283 14.19 -0.03 -16.67
CA THR A 283 13.99 -0.19 -15.22
C THR A 283 12.75 0.57 -14.77
N VAL A 284 11.92 -0.07 -13.96
CA VAL A 284 10.72 0.51 -13.35
C VAL A 284 10.90 0.52 -11.83
N ARG A 285 10.82 1.70 -11.22
CA ARG A 285 10.82 1.83 -9.76
C ARG A 285 9.47 1.39 -9.20
N VAL A 286 9.51 0.52 -8.20
CA VAL A 286 8.33 0.01 -7.51
C VAL A 286 8.30 0.44 -6.04
N ALA A 287 9.46 0.69 -5.39
CA ALA A 287 9.43 1.28 -4.04
C ALA A 287 8.84 2.69 -4.06
N GLY A 288 7.94 2.95 -3.13
CA GLY A 288 7.24 4.22 -3.01
C GLY A 288 6.13 4.42 -4.06
N THR A 289 5.88 3.42 -4.91
CA THR A 289 4.74 3.36 -5.83
C THR A 289 3.82 2.19 -5.45
N ALA A 290 2.52 2.31 -5.71
CA ALA A 290 1.54 1.25 -5.42
C ALA A 290 1.64 0.62 -4.01
N GLY A 291 1.97 1.40 -2.98
CA GLY A 291 2.10 0.94 -1.60
C GLY A 291 3.26 -0.01 -1.31
N VAL A 292 4.20 -0.23 -2.26
CA VAL A 292 5.33 -1.14 -2.08
C VAL A 292 6.44 -0.43 -1.29
N PRO A 293 6.82 -0.94 -0.10
CA PRO A 293 7.83 -0.32 0.73
C PRO A 293 9.24 -0.60 0.20
N GLY A 294 10.17 0.21 0.69
CA GLY A 294 11.59 0.04 0.45
C GLY A 294 12.20 -1.30 0.84
N THR A 295 11.61 -1.95 1.84
CA THR A 295 11.98 -3.27 2.33
C THR A 295 11.38 -4.42 1.55
N ALA A 296 10.57 -4.12 0.53
CA ALA A 296 10.07 -5.17 -0.33
C ALA A 296 11.23 -5.98 -0.93
N THR A 297 11.13 -7.30 -0.84
CA THR A 297 12.05 -8.26 -1.45
C THR A 297 11.51 -8.76 -2.79
N ALA A 298 10.18 -8.73 -2.96
CA ALA A 298 9.50 -9.05 -4.21
C ALA A 298 8.12 -8.39 -4.27
N ILE A 299 7.55 -8.33 -5.47
CA ILE A 299 6.16 -7.91 -5.70
C ILE A 299 5.35 -9.06 -6.28
N VAL A 300 4.03 -9.01 -6.04
CA VAL A 300 3.01 -9.79 -6.74
C VAL A 300 2.18 -8.80 -7.53
N ALA A 301 2.20 -8.91 -8.86
CA ALA A 301 1.52 -7.95 -9.73
C ALA A 301 0.85 -8.65 -10.91
N ASN A 302 -0.24 -8.07 -11.41
CA ASN A 302 -0.75 -8.38 -12.73
C ASN A 302 -0.05 -7.48 -13.75
N ALA A 303 0.62 -8.09 -14.73
CA ALA A 303 1.25 -7.39 -15.83
C ALA A 303 0.35 -7.50 -17.07
N GLU A 304 -0.18 -6.35 -17.50
CA GLU A 304 -1.00 -6.25 -18.70
C GLU A 304 -0.19 -5.61 -19.83
N THR A 305 -0.01 -6.34 -20.93
CA THR A 305 0.52 -5.78 -22.17
C THR A 305 -0.60 -5.53 -23.14
N GLU A 306 -0.74 -4.30 -23.61
CA GLU A 306 -1.69 -3.90 -24.64
C GLU A 306 -0.98 -3.16 -25.79
N GLN A 307 -1.74 -2.87 -26.86
CA GLN A 307 -1.23 -2.17 -28.05
C GLN A 307 0.06 -2.80 -28.63
N THR A 308 0.17 -4.13 -28.54
CA THR A 308 1.35 -4.88 -28.98
C THR A 308 1.52 -4.75 -30.50
N THR A 309 2.72 -4.33 -30.96
CA THR A 309 2.97 -4.13 -32.40
C THR A 309 3.44 -5.38 -33.13
N ALA A 310 3.88 -6.40 -32.39
CA ALA A 310 4.30 -7.70 -32.91
C ALA A 310 3.91 -8.83 -31.94
N ALA A 311 3.86 -10.07 -32.44
CA ALA A 311 3.79 -11.23 -31.56
C ALA A 311 5.15 -11.44 -30.87
N GLY A 312 5.12 -11.75 -29.59
CA GLY A 312 6.32 -11.86 -28.77
C GLY A 312 5.99 -12.25 -27.34
N TYR A 313 6.89 -11.91 -26.43
CA TYR A 313 6.70 -12.11 -25.01
C TYR A 313 7.25 -10.94 -24.20
N LEU A 314 6.64 -10.70 -23.05
CA LEU A 314 7.14 -9.81 -22.01
C LEU A 314 8.18 -10.56 -21.18
N ARG A 315 9.20 -9.82 -20.75
CA ARG A 315 10.09 -10.20 -19.66
C ARG A 315 9.94 -9.18 -18.56
N LEU A 316 9.59 -9.65 -17.36
CA LEU A 316 9.60 -8.85 -16.14
C LEU A 316 10.54 -9.55 -15.14
N THR A 317 11.64 -8.88 -14.80
CA THR A 317 12.81 -9.49 -14.15
C THR A 317 13.37 -8.58 -13.06
N PRO A 318 14.26 -9.08 -12.19
CA PRO A 318 15.00 -8.21 -11.27
C PRO A 318 15.82 -7.18 -12.06
N ALA A 319 15.89 -5.92 -11.61
CA ALA A 319 16.62 -4.89 -12.35
C ALA A 319 18.11 -5.21 -12.51
N GLY A 320 18.68 -4.94 -13.69
CA GLY A 320 20.06 -5.31 -14.01
C GLY A 320 20.26 -6.77 -14.41
N GLN A 321 19.19 -7.56 -14.45
CA GLN A 321 19.18 -8.93 -14.99
C GLN A 321 18.39 -8.95 -16.31
N ASP A 322 18.89 -9.65 -17.33
CA ASP A 322 18.14 -9.94 -18.57
C ASP A 322 17.95 -11.45 -18.72
N ALA A 323 17.06 -12.02 -17.90
CA ALA A 323 16.73 -13.43 -18.04
C ALA A 323 16.14 -13.69 -19.43
N GLN A 324 16.53 -14.78 -20.08
CA GLN A 324 15.93 -15.22 -21.35
C GLN A 324 14.52 -15.83 -21.17
N VAL A 325 13.97 -15.72 -19.96
CA VAL A 325 12.72 -16.30 -19.50
C VAL A 325 11.56 -15.38 -19.88
N ALA A 326 10.58 -15.91 -20.61
CA ALA A 326 9.32 -15.22 -20.85
C ALA A 326 8.50 -15.22 -19.56
N THR A 327 7.92 -14.08 -19.20
CA THR A 327 6.91 -13.99 -18.13
C THR A 327 5.50 -14.02 -18.69
N GLN A 328 5.30 -13.68 -19.96
CA GLN A 328 3.98 -13.63 -20.59
C GLN A 328 4.14 -13.67 -22.11
N VAL A 329 3.42 -14.56 -22.79
CA VAL A 329 3.36 -14.64 -24.25
C VAL A 329 2.16 -13.86 -24.77
N PHE A 330 2.34 -13.07 -25.83
CA PHE A 330 1.28 -12.28 -26.46
C PHE A 330 1.33 -12.30 -27.99
N GLY A 331 0.16 -12.16 -28.61
CA GLY A 331 0.03 -11.92 -30.05
C GLY A 331 0.11 -10.42 -30.39
N ALA A 332 0.26 -10.10 -31.67
CA ALA A 332 0.16 -8.72 -32.15
C ALA A 332 -1.26 -8.18 -31.99
N ARG A 333 -1.40 -6.93 -31.56
CA ARG A 333 -2.67 -6.21 -31.31
C ARG A 333 -3.59 -6.96 -30.34
N LYS A 334 -3.03 -7.62 -29.33
CA LYS A 334 -3.77 -8.34 -28.29
C LYS A 334 -3.38 -7.82 -26.93
N ALA A 335 -4.39 -7.45 -26.14
CA ALA A 335 -4.21 -7.25 -24.71
C ALA A 335 -4.14 -8.63 -24.03
N VAL A 336 -3.18 -8.80 -23.13
CA VAL A 336 -3.00 -10.02 -22.33
C VAL A 336 -2.57 -9.58 -20.94
N SER A 337 -3.13 -10.22 -19.93
CA SER A 337 -2.72 -10.09 -18.53
C SER A 337 -2.06 -11.39 -18.06
N ASN A 338 -1.08 -11.30 -17.17
CA ASN A 338 -0.53 -12.45 -16.47
C ASN A 338 -0.06 -12.06 -15.06
N LEU A 339 -0.25 -12.94 -14.09
CA LEU A 339 0.31 -12.75 -12.76
C LEU A 339 1.82 -12.94 -12.81
N VAL A 340 2.56 -12.03 -12.20
CA VAL A 340 4.00 -12.10 -12.02
C VAL A 340 4.35 -12.01 -10.55
N MET A 341 5.33 -12.81 -10.14
CA MET A 341 6.01 -12.69 -8.86
C MET A 341 7.47 -12.38 -9.14
N THR A 342 7.93 -11.17 -8.83
CA THR A 342 9.27 -10.74 -9.24
C THR A 342 10.04 -10.16 -8.07
N LYS A 343 11.26 -10.64 -7.88
CA LYS A 343 12.25 -10.07 -6.97
C LYS A 343 12.50 -8.60 -7.31
N VAL A 344 12.53 -7.75 -6.29
CA VAL A 344 12.90 -6.34 -6.45
C VAL A 344 14.29 -6.11 -5.90
N VAL A 345 15.07 -5.26 -6.56
CA VAL A 345 16.48 -5.00 -6.23
C VAL A 345 16.75 -3.50 -6.15
N GLY A 346 17.86 -3.11 -5.54
CA GLY A 346 18.19 -1.69 -5.28
C GLY A 346 18.20 -1.37 -3.79
N SER A 347 18.28 -0.08 -3.46
CA SER A 347 18.27 0.39 -2.08
C SER A 347 16.87 0.35 -1.46
N SER A 348 16.76 0.59 -0.15
CA SER A 348 15.47 0.77 0.53
C SER A 348 14.68 1.98 0.00
N THR A 349 15.30 2.90 -0.71
CA THR A 349 14.60 4.07 -1.25
C THR A 349 14.33 3.91 -2.75
N ASP A 350 14.93 2.92 -3.41
CA ASP A 350 14.90 2.75 -4.87
C ASP A 350 14.86 1.27 -5.28
N ARG A 351 13.81 0.55 -4.86
CA ARG A 351 13.55 -0.80 -5.36
C ARG A 351 13.01 -0.76 -6.78
N ARG A 352 13.60 -1.56 -7.66
CA ARG A 352 13.28 -1.62 -9.10
C ARG A 352 13.08 -3.04 -9.61
N VAL A 353 12.32 -3.12 -10.70
CA VAL A 353 12.25 -4.27 -11.63
C VAL A 353 12.71 -3.82 -13.02
N GLN A 354 12.94 -4.76 -13.93
CA GLN A 354 13.26 -4.49 -15.32
C GLN A 354 12.24 -5.15 -16.24
N VAL A 355 11.81 -4.39 -17.26
CA VAL A 355 10.81 -4.80 -18.25
C VAL A 355 11.34 -4.63 -19.67
N LYS A 356 11.01 -5.58 -20.55
CA LYS A 356 11.19 -5.48 -22.00
C LYS A 356 10.29 -6.46 -22.73
N VAL A 357 10.05 -6.20 -24.00
CA VAL A 357 9.40 -7.17 -24.90
C VAL A 357 10.43 -7.80 -25.85
N SER A 358 10.16 -9.01 -26.33
CA SER A 358 11.07 -9.71 -27.23
C SER A 358 11.14 -9.13 -28.65
N ARG A 359 10.04 -8.51 -29.10
CA ARG A 359 9.86 -7.96 -30.45
C ARG A 359 8.88 -6.78 -30.38
N GLY A 360 9.08 -5.79 -31.26
CA GLY A 360 8.19 -4.63 -31.36
C GLY A 360 8.14 -3.80 -30.07
N SER A 361 6.94 -3.34 -29.74
CA SER A 361 6.61 -2.50 -28.59
C SER A 361 5.22 -2.84 -28.05
N ALA A 362 4.96 -2.45 -26.81
CA ALA A 362 3.66 -2.54 -26.16
C ALA A 362 3.50 -1.38 -25.16
N VAL A 363 2.28 -1.16 -24.67
CA VAL A 363 2.04 -0.43 -23.42
C VAL A 363 1.93 -1.49 -22.32
N LEU A 364 2.66 -1.26 -21.22
CA LEU A 364 2.62 -2.11 -20.04
C LEU A 364 1.92 -1.36 -18.91
N ASP A 365 0.89 -1.99 -18.36
CA ASP A 365 0.33 -1.66 -17.06
C ASP A 365 0.79 -2.72 -16.05
N LEU A 366 1.35 -2.26 -14.92
CA LEU A 366 1.80 -3.11 -13.83
C LEU A 366 0.99 -2.80 -12.57
N ASP A 367 0.05 -3.68 -12.26
CA ASP A 367 -0.91 -3.53 -11.18
C ASP A 367 -0.54 -4.45 -10.00
N VAL A 368 0.01 -3.89 -8.92
CA VAL A 368 0.52 -4.62 -7.76
C VAL A 368 -0.62 -5.01 -6.83
N ALA A 369 -0.76 -6.30 -6.55
CA ALA A 369 -1.75 -6.88 -5.63
C ALA A 369 -1.18 -7.20 -4.23
N GLY A 370 0.14 -7.06 -4.07
CA GLY A 370 0.84 -7.23 -2.81
C GLY A 370 2.35 -7.30 -3.01
N TYR A 371 3.06 -7.36 -1.90
CA TYR A 371 4.52 -7.43 -1.90
C TYR A 371 5.00 -8.34 -0.79
N PHE A 372 6.26 -8.76 -0.89
CA PHE A 372 6.93 -9.55 0.12
C PHE A 372 7.92 -8.69 0.86
N VAL A 373 7.98 -8.80 2.18
CA VAL A 373 9.01 -8.18 3.03
C VAL A 373 9.70 -9.27 3.85
N ASP A 374 10.89 -9.02 4.37
CA ASP A 374 11.54 -9.95 5.30
C ASP A 374 10.59 -10.27 6.47
N GLY A 375 10.42 -11.54 6.82
CA GLY A 375 9.54 -11.95 7.92
C GLY A 375 9.89 -11.39 9.29
N SER A 376 11.10 -10.85 9.46
CA SER A 376 11.54 -10.10 10.63
C SER A 376 11.26 -8.59 10.56
N SER A 377 10.91 -8.08 9.38
CA SER A 377 10.55 -6.67 9.16
C SER A 377 9.06 -6.42 9.39
N GLY A 378 8.71 -5.20 9.78
CA GLY A 378 7.30 -4.82 9.96
C GLY A 378 6.53 -4.79 8.64
N SER A 379 5.23 -4.51 8.71
CA SER A 379 4.33 -4.35 7.56
C SER A 379 4.78 -3.31 6.52
N GLY A 380 5.81 -2.51 6.81
CA GLY A 380 6.27 -1.39 5.98
C GLY A 380 5.56 -0.07 6.27
N PHE A 381 4.46 -0.09 7.02
CA PHE A 381 3.70 1.09 7.45
C PHE A 381 4.01 1.46 8.90
N GLY A 382 4.04 2.75 9.19
CA GLY A 382 4.00 3.26 10.55
C GLY A 382 2.59 3.34 11.11
N ALA A 383 2.51 3.74 12.36
CA ALA A 383 1.27 4.18 12.98
C ALA A 383 1.58 5.23 14.03
N ASP A 384 0.59 6.04 14.36
CA ASP A 384 0.68 7.00 15.45
C ASP A 384 -0.38 6.74 16.53
N VAL A 385 -0.03 7.09 17.77
CA VAL A 385 -0.92 7.01 18.93
C VAL A 385 -0.68 8.21 19.86
N SER A 386 -1.73 8.65 20.54
CA SER A 386 -1.66 9.75 21.49
C SER A 386 -2.76 9.64 22.54
N TRP A 387 -3.01 10.69 23.31
CA TRP A 387 -4.25 10.81 24.06
C TRP A 387 -5.45 10.93 23.09
N PRO A 388 -6.59 10.25 23.35
CA PRO A 388 -6.94 9.46 24.53
C PRO A 388 -6.62 7.96 24.47
N GLN A 389 -5.86 7.49 23.48
CA GLN A 389 -5.53 6.07 23.27
C GLN A 389 -4.59 5.50 24.36
N GLY A 390 -5.06 5.33 25.59
CA GLY A 390 -4.29 4.75 26.71
C GLY A 390 -5.00 3.64 27.48
N GLY A 391 -4.37 3.17 28.55
CA GLY A 391 -4.95 2.20 29.49
C GLY A 391 -4.76 0.73 29.10
N SER A 392 -4.79 0.37 27.81
CA SER A 392 -4.45 -0.99 27.34
C SER A 392 -3.66 -0.99 26.04
N THR A 393 -2.51 -1.67 26.02
CA THR A 393 -1.69 -1.85 24.82
C THR A 393 -2.34 -2.78 23.78
N SER A 394 -3.36 -3.56 24.17
CA SER A 394 -4.12 -4.39 23.22
C SER A 394 -4.92 -3.57 22.20
N GLY A 395 -5.18 -2.30 22.53
CA GLY A 395 -5.83 -1.35 21.62
C GLY A 395 -4.86 -0.67 20.66
N TYR A 396 -3.56 -0.97 20.71
CA TYR A 396 -2.59 -0.32 19.83
C TYR A 396 -2.43 -1.06 18.50
N PRO A 397 -2.07 -0.32 17.45
CA PRO A 397 -1.62 -0.92 16.21
C PRO A 397 -0.48 -1.91 16.44
N THR A 398 -0.46 -3.03 15.72
CA THR A 398 0.63 -4.02 15.77
C THR A 398 1.31 -4.16 14.41
N GLY A 399 2.56 -4.66 14.41
CA GLY A 399 3.32 -4.93 13.18
C GLY A 399 3.78 -3.68 12.42
N GLN A 400 3.77 -2.52 13.08
CA GLN A 400 4.23 -1.26 12.50
C GLN A 400 5.76 -1.24 12.30
N ALA A 401 6.20 -0.62 11.22
CA ALA A 401 7.60 -0.36 10.92
C ALA A 401 8.18 0.73 11.83
N PHE A 402 7.39 1.74 12.18
CA PHE A 402 7.73 2.81 13.11
C PHE A 402 6.49 3.28 13.87
N GLY A 403 6.70 3.87 15.05
CA GLY A 403 5.64 4.48 15.85
C GLY A 403 5.89 5.98 16.02
N VAL A 404 4.84 6.79 15.87
CA VAL A 404 4.84 8.22 16.25
C VAL A 404 3.98 8.39 17.52
N VAL A 405 4.49 9.09 18.53
CA VAL A 405 3.78 9.23 19.81
C VAL A 405 3.55 10.68 20.14
N GLY A 406 2.30 11.02 20.47
CA GLY A 406 1.93 12.36 20.92
C GLY A 406 2.36 12.61 22.36
N VAL A 407 3.10 13.71 22.58
CA VAL A 407 3.60 14.07 23.92
C VAL A 407 2.53 14.80 24.74
N ASN A 408 1.54 15.41 24.07
CA ASN A 408 0.53 16.25 24.70
C ASN A 408 -0.83 15.54 24.91
N HIS A 409 -1.65 16.07 25.83
CA HIS A 409 -3.00 15.59 26.14
C HIS A 409 -4.07 16.41 25.38
N GLY A 410 -3.91 16.51 24.05
CA GLY A 410 -4.83 17.24 23.17
C GLY A 410 -4.63 18.76 23.10
N LEU A 411 -3.87 19.36 24.02
CA LEU A 411 -3.51 20.79 23.99
C LEU A 411 -1.99 20.97 24.11
N ALA A 412 -1.44 21.97 23.42
CA ALA A 412 0.00 22.32 23.42
C ALA A 412 0.61 22.58 24.82
N THR A 413 -0.23 22.82 25.84
CA THR A 413 0.19 23.10 27.22
C THR A 413 0.07 21.90 28.16
N THR A 414 -0.48 20.79 27.69
CA THR A 414 -0.85 19.65 28.54
C THR A 414 0.05 18.44 28.32
N THR A 415 0.22 17.61 29.36
CA THR A 415 1.09 16.43 29.35
C THR A 415 0.27 15.17 29.17
N ASN A 416 0.66 14.32 28.23
CA ASN A 416 0.02 13.03 27.99
C ASN A 416 0.31 12.04 29.14
N PRO A 417 -0.70 11.63 29.93
CA PRO A 417 -0.51 10.70 31.05
C PRO A 417 -0.11 9.28 30.59
N TYR A 418 -0.34 8.94 29.33
CA TYR A 418 -0.01 7.64 28.75
C TYR A 418 1.30 7.65 27.94
N PHE A 419 2.03 8.76 27.93
CA PHE A 419 3.21 8.93 27.08
C PHE A 419 4.23 7.80 27.25
N ALA A 420 4.57 7.43 28.49
CA ALA A 420 5.54 6.37 28.75
C ALA A 420 5.09 5.00 28.20
N GLN A 421 3.80 4.68 28.34
CA GLN A 421 3.21 3.44 27.81
C GLN A 421 3.27 3.40 26.29
N GLN A 422 2.91 4.50 25.65
CA GLN A 422 2.89 4.65 24.19
C GLN A 422 4.30 4.67 23.61
N LEU A 423 5.25 5.32 24.30
CA LEU A 423 6.65 5.31 23.92
C LEU A 423 7.24 3.90 23.94
N ALA A 424 6.92 3.09 24.97
CA ALA A 424 7.33 1.68 25.03
C ALA A 424 6.74 0.86 23.88
N TRP A 425 5.49 1.13 23.49
CA TRP A 425 4.89 0.51 22.29
C TRP A 425 5.64 0.90 21.01
N ALA A 426 5.95 2.18 20.82
CA ALA A 426 6.67 2.65 19.64
C ALA A 426 8.09 2.06 19.57
N GLN A 427 8.78 1.89 20.71
CA GLN A 427 10.07 1.21 20.80
C GLN A 427 10.02 -0.24 20.31
N GLY A 428 8.86 -0.90 20.41
CA GLY A 428 8.60 -2.23 19.87
C GLY A 428 8.47 -2.29 18.34
N SER A 429 8.59 -1.17 17.63
CA SER A 429 8.45 -1.13 16.18
C SER A 429 9.52 -1.94 15.46
N ALA A 430 9.10 -2.66 14.43
CA ALA A 430 9.96 -3.62 13.74
C ALA A 430 11.08 -2.94 12.92
N GLY A 431 10.87 -1.72 12.44
CA GLY A 431 11.77 -1.03 11.50
C GLY A 431 11.48 -1.42 10.06
N GLY A 432 12.48 -1.20 9.20
CA GLY A 432 12.39 -1.56 7.78
C GLY A 432 11.85 -0.44 6.89
N THR A 433 11.92 0.81 7.34
CA THR A 433 11.78 2.00 6.50
C THR A 433 12.97 2.92 6.76
N SER A 434 13.11 4.00 5.99
CA SER A 434 14.08 5.05 6.27
C SER A 434 13.66 5.98 7.41
N GLN A 435 12.40 5.85 7.89
CA GLN A 435 11.89 6.60 9.02
C GLN A 435 12.50 6.07 10.33
N PRO A 436 12.79 6.94 11.31
CA PRO A 436 13.16 6.49 12.65
C PRO A 436 12.09 5.57 13.23
N LYS A 437 12.51 4.49 13.90
CA LYS A 437 11.58 3.52 14.54
C LYS A 437 10.64 4.18 15.54
N VAL A 438 11.11 5.23 16.21
CA VAL A 438 10.36 5.99 17.21
C VAL A 438 10.47 7.47 16.87
N GLN A 439 9.33 8.12 16.79
CA GLN A 439 9.19 9.54 16.51
C GLN A 439 8.18 10.13 17.48
N LEU A 440 8.22 11.44 17.66
CA LEU A 440 7.35 12.17 18.57
C LEU A 440 6.57 13.23 17.79
N TYR A 441 5.36 13.54 18.23
CA TYR A 441 4.66 14.73 17.77
C TYR A 441 4.14 15.54 18.96
N VAL A 442 3.99 16.84 18.73
CA VAL A 442 3.48 17.81 19.71
C VAL A 442 2.37 18.64 19.11
N ASN A 443 1.29 18.80 19.86
CA ASN A 443 0.18 19.66 19.48
C ASN A 443 0.66 21.11 19.47
N THR A 444 0.34 21.85 18.41
CA THR A 444 0.74 23.26 18.29
C THR A 444 -0.45 24.20 18.40
N ALA A 445 -0.19 25.43 18.84
CA ALA A 445 -1.20 26.47 18.99
C ALA A 445 -0.53 27.85 18.98
N ASN A 446 -1.30 28.90 18.74
CA ASN A 446 -0.94 30.29 19.02
C ASN A 446 -2.16 31.05 19.59
N PRO A 447 -2.40 30.98 20.92
CA PRO A 447 -3.63 31.43 21.56
C PRO A 447 -3.76 32.95 21.75
N GLY A 448 -2.78 33.75 21.32
CA GLY A 448 -2.76 35.19 21.62
C GLY A 448 -3.98 35.95 21.08
N GLN A 449 -4.59 35.50 19.98
CA GLN A 449 -5.86 36.06 19.50
C GLN A 449 -7.01 35.79 20.48
N ALA A 450 -7.10 34.58 21.04
CA ALA A 450 -8.12 34.24 22.03
C ALA A 450 -7.96 35.11 23.29
N PHE A 451 -6.73 35.30 23.76
CA PHE A 451 -6.45 36.18 24.92
C PHE A 451 -6.75 37.65 24.66
N LYS A 452 -6.68 38.10 23.40
CA LYS A 452 -7.03 39.45 22.98
C LYS A 452 -8.55 39.63 22.89
N ASP A 453 -9.23 38.63 22.34
CA ASP A 453 -10.68 38.63 22.14
C ASP A 453 -11.42 38.43 23.47
N ASP A 454 -10.85 37.67 24.40
CA ASP A 454 -11.38 37.44 25.75
C ASP A 454 -10.31 37.71 26.83
N PRO A 455 -10.33 38.90 27.46
CA PRO A 455 -9.42 39.25 28.54
C PRO A 455 -9.58 38.44 29.83
N THR A 456 -10.65 37.65 29.97
CA THR A 456 -10.89 36.82 31.16
C THR A 456 -10.10 35.52 31.15
N LEU A 457 -9.60 35.10 29.98
CA LEU A 457 -8.78 33.92 29.84
C LEU A 457 -7.44 34.09 30.55
N SER A 458 -7.00 33.04 31.26
CA SER A 458 -5.67 33.00 31.88
C SER A 458 -4.58 33.09 30.81
N ARG A 459 -3.64 34.02 31.02
CA ARG A 459 -2.48 34.25 30.14
C ARG A 459 -1.19 33.62 30.67
N ALA A 460 -1.30 32.70 31.63
CA ALA A 460 -0.13 32.11 32.30
C ALA A 460 0.86 31.44 31.34
N SER A 461 0.38 30.90 30.22
CA SER A 461 1.21 30.26 29.19
C SER A 461 1.75 31.23 28.14
N TRP A 462 1.36 32.51 28.15
CA TRP A 462 1.80 33.50 27.17
C TRP A 462 3.13 34.14 27.62
N PRO A 463 4.14 34.22 26.73
CA PRO A 463 5.43 34.81 27.09
C PRO A 463 5.32 36.31 27.34
N THR A 464 6.18 36.80 28.24
CA THR A 464 6.29 38.23 28.60
C THR A 464 7.66 38.82 28.30
N SER A 465 8.62 37.97 27.94
CA SER A 465 10.01 38.32 27.62
C SER A 465 10.60 37.26 26.67
N ASN A 466 11.83 37.44 26.22
CA ASN A 466 12.59 36.42 25.49
C ASN A 466 13.32 35.43 26.42
N VAL A 467 12.84 35.24 27.65
CA VAL A 467 13.38 34.25 28.59
C VAL A 467 12.46 33.03 28.61
N ASP A 468 13.04 31.86 28.36
CA ASP A 468 12.31 30.59 28.37
C ASP A 468 12.03 30.09 29.80
N PRO A 469 11.19 29.05 29.99
CA PRO A 469 10.86 28.54 31.32
C PRO A 469 12.08 28.03 32.11
N GLY A 470 13.18 27.69 31.44
CA GLY A 470 14.46 27.31 32.05
C GLY A 470 15.32 28.50 32.49
N GLY A 471 14.88 29.75 32.24
CA GLY A 471 15.60 30.96 32.60
C GLY A 471 16.64 31.40 31.57
N SER A 472 16.70 30.78 30.40
CA SER A 472 17.66 31.12 29.34
C SER A 472 17.07 32.12 28.35
N SER A 473 17.88 33.04 27.84
CA SER A 473 17.44 33.98 26.81
C SER A 473 17.43 33.30 25.43
N ALA A 474 16.26 33.26 24.79
CA ALA A 474 16.09 32.70 23.46
C ALA A 474 16.55 33.69 22.37
N PRO A 475 17.23 33.23 21.31
CA PRO A 475 17.70 34.06 20.20
C PRO A 475 16.56 34.40 19.22
N ASN A 476 15.56 35.12 19.70
CA ASN A 476 14.38 35.49 18.92
C ASN A 476 14.79 36.35 17.71
N PRO A 477 14.58 35.89 16.45
CA PRO A 477 14.98 36.62 15.25
C PRO A 477 14.03 37.79 14.93
N TYR A 478 12.93 37.91 15.67
CA TYR A 478 11.98 39.02 15.60
C TYR A 478 12.26 40.06 16.69
N ALA A 479 11.32 40.97 16.92
CA ALA A 479 11.37 41.88 18.06
C ALA A 479 11.26 41.12 19.39
N ALA A 480 11.80 41.72 20.46
CA ALA A 480 11.65 41.19 21.81
C ALA A 480 10.17 41.01 22.16
N CYS A 481 9.83 39.85 22.74
CA CYS A 481 8.53 39.69 23.35
C CYS A 481 8.44 40.59 24.59
N THR A 482 7.32 41.29 24.76
CA THR A 482 7.06 42.19 25.87
C THR A 482 5.69 41.91 26.49
N THR A 483 5.41 42.53 27.63
CA THR A 483 4.06 42.54 28.21
C THR A 483 3.11 43.48 27.43
N GLY A 484 1.81 43.30 27.64
CA GLY A 484 0.76 44.21 27.15
C GLY A 484 -0.13 43.60 26.06
N THR A 485 -1.26 44.26 25.77
CA THR A 485 -2.28 43.75 24.84
C THR A 485 -1.81 43.71 23.39
N ALA A 486 -0.96 44.65 22.97
CA ALA A 486 -0.34 44.63 21.64
C ALA A 486 0.57 43.41 21.43
N ALA A 487 1.19 42.92 22.51
CA ALA A 487 2.11 41.78 22.45
C ALA A 487 1.39 40.46 22.14
N LEU A 488 0.10 40.34 22.49
CA LEU A 488 -0.73 39.15 22.23
C LEU A 488 -0.87 38.81 20.74
N THR A 489 -0.72 39.81 19.86
CA THR A 489 -0.76 39.62 18.40
C THR A 489 0.53 40.10 17.74
N SER A 490 1.66 39.98 18.45
CA SER A 490 2.98 40.31 17.93
C SER A 490 3.72 39.07 17.43
N THR A 491 4.54 39.24 16.39
CA THR A 491 5.38 38.16 15.85
C THR A 491 6.40 37.67 16.88
N GLY A 492 7.01 38.61 17.63
CA GLY A 492 8.00 38.30 18.67
C GLY A 492 7.46 37.38 19.77
N CYS A 493 6.29 37.70 20.34
CA CYS A 493 5.68 36.82 21.35
C CYS A 493 5.07 35.55 20.76
N SER A 494 4.59 35.58 19.52
CA SER A 494 4.14 34.36 18.83
C SER A 494 5.29 33.35 18.66
N TRP A 495 6.47 33.85 18.26
CA TRP A 495 7.69 33.03 18.16
C TRP A 495 8.13 32.51 19.52
N MET A 496 8.16 33.38 20.54
CA MET A 496 8.57 32.98 21.88
C MET A 496 7.58 31.97 22.50
N TYR A 497 6.29 32.06 22.19
CA TYR A 497 5.30 31.08 22.64
C TYR A 497 5.66 29.69 22.11
N GLY A 498 6.01 29.60 20.83
CA GLY A 498 6.50 28.37 20.22
C GLY A 498 7.77 27.84 20.88
N TRP A 499 8.78 28.70 21.08
CA TRP A 499 10.01 28.32 21.80
C TRP A 499 9.69 27.72 23.19
N ASN A 500 8.82 28.38 23.95
CA ASN A 500 8.43 27.92 25.29
C ASN A 500 7.71 26.57 25.24
N ARG A 501 6.79 26.35 24.29
CA ARG A 501 6.10 25.05 24.16
C ARG A 501 7.11 23.93 23.86
N ALA A 502 8.00 24.15 22.90
CA ALA A 502 9.02 23.16 22.55
C ALA A 502 10.00 22.87 23.71
N TYR A 503 10.35 23.88 24.50
CA TYR A 503 11.11 23.70 25.74
C TYR A 503 10.38 22.77 26.71
N GLU A 504 9.13 23.06 27.04
CA GLU A 504 8.34 22.24 27.96
C GLU A 504 8.16 20.82 27.45
N ASP A 505 7.87 20.65 26.15
CA ASP A 505 7.71 19.34 25.51
C ASP A 505 8.99 18.49 25.63
N ALA A 506 10.17 19.11 25.49
CA ALA A 506 11.44 18.43 25.59
C ALA A 506 11.91 18.16 27.04
N GLN A 507 11.63 19.08 27.96
CA GLN A 507 12.24 19.08 29.30
C GLN A 507 11.29 18.63 30.41
N GLU A 508 9.99 18.87 30.28
CA GLU A 508 9.03 18.75 31.37
C GLU A 508 8.03 17.60 31.18
N ARG A 509 7.90 17.08 29.96
CA ARG A 509 6.89 16.05 29.61
C ARG A 509 7.42 14.62 29.60
N GLY A 510 8.52 14.36 30.29
CA GLY A 510 9.05 13.00 30.50
C GLY A 510 9.77 12.39 29.30
N VAL A 511 10.21 13.21 28.34
CA VAL A 511 10.97 12.77 27.17
C VAL A 511 12.46 12.64 27.52
N SER A 512 12.97 11.41 27.59
CA SER A 512 14.39 11.17 27.81
C SER A 512 15.19 11.38 26.52
N ASN A 513 16.31 12.12 26.58
CA ASN A 513 17.16 12.40 25.42
C ASN A 513 16.39 13.00 24.21
N PRO A 514 15.73 14.16 24.39
CA PRO A 514 14.84 14.75 23.38
C PRO A 514 15.52 15.02 22.03
N ALA A 515 16.83 15.26 22.02
CA ALA A 515 17.65 15.46 20.82
C ALA A 515 17.67 14.25 19.87
N SER A 516 17.44 13.04 20.38
CA SER A 516 17.53 11.81 19.57
C SER A 516 16.30 11.55 18.69
N TYR A 517 15.19 12.25 18.94
CA TYR A 517 13.93 12.03 18.25
C TYR A 517 13.75 12.97 17.06
N ARG A 518 12.95 12.50 16.10
CA ARG A 518 12.25 13.36 15.17
C ARG A 518 10.97 13.88 15.82
N TRP A 519 10.77 15.19 15.76
CA TRP A 519 9.61 15.90 16.29
C TRP A 519 8.74 16.42 15.14
N TRP A 520 7.48 16.02 15.14
CA TRP A 520 6.46 16.53 14.25
C TRP A 520 5.66 17.62 14.95
N LEU A 521 5.62 18.81 14.34
CA LEU A 521 4.78 19.90 14.79
C LEU A 521 3.38 19.68 14.21
N ASP A 522 2.45 19.24 15.05
CA ASP A 522 1.06 18.96 14.67
C ASP A 522 0.28 20.27 14.56
N ALA A 523 -0.02 20.66 13.32
CA ALA A 523 -0.50 21.96 12.92
C ALA A 523 -1.88 21.84 12.24
N GLU A 524 -2.91 21.70 13.08
CA GLU A 524 -4.31 21.46 12.69
C GLU A 524 -5.26 22.54 13.19
N THR A 525 -6.45 22.61 12.60
CA THR A 525 -7.45 23.66 12.88
C THR A 525 -8.14 23.53 14.23
N ASP A 526 -7.99 22.39 14.91
CA ASP A 526 -8.51 22.16 16.27
C ASP A 526 -7.74 22.95 17.35
N GLY A 527 -6.56 23.49 17.01
CA GLY A 527 -5.77 24.37 17.87
C GLY A 527 -6.32 25.79 18.01
N SER A 528 -5.94 26.48 19.09
CA SER A 528 -6.19 27.92 19.22
C SER A 528 -5.17 28.70 18.40
N TRP A 529 -5.61 29.40 17.35
CA TRP A 529 -4.71 30.08 16.40
C TRP A 529 -4.98 31.58 16.26
N GLN A 530 -3.97 32.31 15.78
CA GLN A 530 -4.13 33.70 15.37
C GLN A 530 -4.91 33.79 14.05
N LYS A 531 -5.58 34.92 13.83
CA LYS A 531 -6.23 35.23 12.54
C LYS A 531 -5.22 35.47 11.42
N THR A 532 -3.96 35.77 11.76
CA THR A 532 -2.90 36.12 10.79
C THR A 532 -1.93 34.98 10.61
N THR A 533 -1.79 34.49 9.38
CA THR A 533 -0.92 33.37 9.04
C THR A 533 0.55 33.59 9.39
N THR A 534 1.06 34.82 9.26
CA THR A 534 2.44 35.17 9.65
C THR A 534 2.71 34.94 11.15
N LEU A 535 1.74 35.19 12.02
CA LEU A 535 1.90 34.97 13.46
C LEU A 535 1.89 33.48 13.80
N ASN A 536 1.05 32.70 13.13
CA ASN A 536 1.03 31.24 13.29
C ASN A 536 2.35 30.61 12.81
N ARG A 537 2.91 31.08 11.68
CA ARG A 537 4.23 30.65 11.21
C ARG A 537 5.33 30.97 12.22
N ALA A 538 5.31 32.16 12.83
CA ALA A 538 6.28 32.56 13.84
C ALA A 538 6.35 31.57 15.02
N THR A 539 5.21 31.06 15.47
CA THR A 539 5.17 30.02 16.51
C THR A 539 5.87 28.74 16.08
N LEU A 540 5.58 28.21 14.89
CA LEU A 540 6.25 27.01 14.40
C LEU A 540 7.75 27.25 14.18
N GLU A 541 8.15 28.46 13.76
CA GLU A 541 9.56 28.85 13.64
C GLU A 541 10.28 28.85 15.00
N GLY A 542 9.60 29.28 16.07
CA GLY A 542 10.11 29.23 17.44
C GLY A 542 10.28 27.81 17.96
N MET A 543 9.27 26.96 17.74
CA MET A 543 9.38 25.53 18.07
C MET A 543 10.53 24.86 17.30
N THR A 544 10.62 25.14 16.00
CA THR A 544 11.68 24.62 15.13
C THR A 544 13.05 25.07 15.61
N ALA A 545 13.21 26.35 15.98
CA ALA A 545 14.47 26.87 16.47
C ALA A 545 14.93 26.19 17.77
N TYR A 546 14.02 25.94 18.71
CA TYR A 546 14.36 25.21 19.94
C TYR A 546 14.78 23.77 19.66
N PHE A 547 13.95 22.99 18.96
CA PHE A 547 14.23 21.58 18.70
C PHE A 547 15.50 21.38 17.88
N THR A 548 15.74 22.21 16.87
CA THR A 548 17.00 22.16 16.11
C THR A 548 18.20 22.61 16.96
N GLY A 549 18.00 23.58 17.86
CA GLY A 549 19.02 24.04 18.80
C GLY A 549 19.51 22.96 19.77
N ILE A 550 18.63 22.04 20.19
CA ILE A 550 19.03 20.87 20.98
C ILE A 550 19.55 19.70 20.14
N GLY A 551 19.62 19.84 18.81
CA GLY A 551 20.11 18.81 17.89
C GLY A 551 19.05 17.84 17.36
N ALA A 552 17.77 18.07 17.66
CA ALA A 552 16.68 17.22 17.19
C ALA A 552 16.32 17.47 15.72
N GLN A 553 15.69 16.48 15.09
CA GLN A 553 15.13 16.62 13.75
C GLN A 553 13.69 17.12 13.84
N VAL A 554 13.29 18.05 12.96
CA VAL A 554 11.95 18.63 12.95
C VAL A 554 11.24 18.35 11.63
N GLY A 555 9.93 18.16 11.69
CA GLY A 555 9.02 18.16 10.56
C GLY A 555 7.68 18.79 10.94
N VAL A 556 6.82 19.00 9.95
CA VAL A 556 5.46 19.55 10.17
C VAL A 556 4.42 18.53 9.75
N TYR A 557 3.33 18.45 10.51
CA TYR A 557 2.15 17.64 10.20
C TYR A 557 0.93 18.54 9.99
N SER A 558 0.18 18.28 8.92
CA SER A 558 -1.06 18.99 8.59
C SER A 558 -1.74 18.35 7.37
N SER A 559 -3.02 18.66 7.15
CA SER A 559 -3.65 18.55 5.84
C SER A 559 -3.34 19.80 4.98
N PRO A 560 -3.28 19.70 3.63
CA PRO A 560 -2.99 20.86 2.77
C PRO A 560 -3.99 22.02 2.93
N SER A 561 -5.25 21.70 3.18
CA SER A 561 -6.32 22.69 3.38
C SER A 561 -6.12 23.47 4.67
N GLU A 562 -5.84 22.77 5.77
CA GLU A 562 -5.61 23.40 7.06
C GLU A 562 -4.32 24.20 7.06
N TRP A 563 -3.25 23.65 6.46
CA TRP A 563 -2.01 24.38 6.29
C TRP A 563 -2.22 25.70 5.55
N THR A 564 -2.97 25.68 4.46
CA THR A 564 -3.28 26.88 3.69
C THR A 564 -4.07 27.90 4.52
N ALA A 565 -5.06 27.43 5.27
CA ALA A 565 -5.90 28.30 6.11
C ALA A 565 -5.11 28.94 7.27
N LEU A 566 -4.27 28.16 7.95
CA LEU A 566 -3.58 28.59 9.17
C LEU A 566 -2.25 29.29 8.91
N PHE A 567 -1.49 28.83 7.91
CA PHE A 567 -0.11 29.25 7.68
C PHE A 567 0.13 29.81 6.28
N GLY A 568 -0.75 29.57 5.30
CA GLY A 568 -0.59 30.07 3.94
C GLY A 568 0.78 29.74 3.31
N THR A 569 1.23 30.59 2.39
CA THR A 569 2.54 30.40 1.74
C THR A 569 3.69 30.67 2.70
N VAL A 570 4.60 29.70 2.82
CA VAL A 570 5.84 29.82 3.59
C VAL A 570 6.92 30.49 2.73
N PRO A 571 7.47 31.66 3.13
CA PRO A 571 8.56 32.30 2.41
C PRO A 571 9.84 31.46 2.42
N SER A 572 10.66 31.54 1.38
CA SER A 572 11.94 30.82 1.29
C SER A 572 12.97 31.19 2.36
N THR A 573 12.78 32.33 3.01
CA THR A 573 13.58 32.82 4.14
C THR A 573 13.18 32.20 5.49
N SER A 574 12.01 31.57 5.57
CA SER A 574 11.53 30.92 6.79
C SER A 574 12.29 29.62 7.06
N THR A 575 12.58 29.34 8.33
CA THR A 575 13.15 28.04 8.75
C THR A 575 12.20 26.87 8.48
N LEU A 576 10.91 27.13 8.33
CA LEU A 576 9.90 26.12 7.98
C LEU A 576 10.03 25.67 6.52
N TYR A 577 10.57 26.51 5.62
CA TYR A 577 10.49 26.33 4.17
C TYR A 577 11.03 24.99 3.65
N LYS A 578 12.00 24.40 4.36
CA LYS A 578 12.65 23.14 3.96
C LYS A 578 12.27 21.95 4.83
N LEU A 579 11.35 22.14 5.78
CA LEU A 579 11.00 21.06 6.69
C LEU A 579 10.32 19.90 5.93
N PRO A 580 10.64 18.65 6.29
CA PRO A 580 9.90 17.51 5.79
C PRO A 580 8.45 17.60 6.26
N THR A 581 7.53 17.17 5.41
CA THR A 581 6.10 17.19 5.71
C THR A 581 5.56 15.78 5.94
N TRP A 582 4.74 15.65 6.98
CA TRP A 582 3.84 14.54 7.26
C TRP A 582 2.44 15.02 6.86
N ARG A 583 1.86 14.39 5.85
CA ARG A 583 0.61 14.86 5.22
C ARG A 583 -0.57 14.02 5.70
N ALA A 584 -1.61 14.65 6.22
CA ALA A 584 -2.88 13.98 6.46
C ALA A 584 -3.72 13.90 5.17
N ILE A 585 -4.34 12.75 4.93
CA ILE A 585 -5.35 12.58 3.86
C ILE A 585 -6.67 11.98 4.36
N GLY A 586 -6.83 11.79 5.67
CA GLY A 586 -8.05 11.28 6.29
C GLY A 586 -8.36 9.80 5.96
N SER A 587 -9.64 9.45 5.97
CA SER A 587 -10.12 8.10 5.62
C SER A 587 -9.75 7.75 4.17
N ALA A 588 -8.74 6.92 4.02
CA ALA A 588 -8.19 6.56 2.72
C ALA A 588 -7.59 5.16 2.74
N THR A 589 -7.26 4.64 1.56
CA THR A 589 -6.50 3.40 1.39
C THR A 589 -5.00 3.69 1.47
N ALA A 590 -4.20 2.68 1.82
CA ALA A 590 -2.74 2.77 1.75
C ALA A 590 -2.24 3.16 0.34
N ALA A 591 -2.99 2.76 -0.70
CA ALA A 591 -2.75 3.14 -2.08
C ALA A 591 -2.83 4.65 -2.30
N GLN A 592 -3.91 5.27 -1.81
CA GLN A 592 -4.13 6.71 -1.90
C GLN A 592 -3.08 7.47 -1.08
N ALA A 593 -2.74 6.96 0.10
CA ALA A 593 -1.68 7.51 0.94
C ALA A 593 -0.31 7.49 0.23
N GLN A 594 0.03 6.37 -0.41
CA GLN A 594 1.27 6.29 -1.20
C GLN A 594 1.22 7.22 -2.43
N ALA A 595 0.09 7.30 -3.14
CA ALA A 595 -0.05 8.21 -4.27
C ALA A 595 0.17 9.68 -3.85
N ALA A 596 -0.29 10.03 -2.64
CA ALA A 596 -0.08 11.35 -2.06
C ALA A 596 1.40 11.65 -1.71
N CYS A 597 2.28 10.65 -1.62
CA CYS A 597 3.73 10.89 -1.49
C CYS A 597 4.32 11.68 -2.67
N SER A 598 3.73 11.55 -3.86
CA SER A 598 4.16 12.25 -5.07
C SER A 598 3.48 13.61 -5.25
N ALA A 599 2.52 13.97 -4.37
CA ALA A 599 1.89 15.28 -4.41
C ALA A 599 2.87 16.36 -3.96
N ALA A 600 2.73 17.56 -4.53
CA ALA A 600 3.52 18.72 -4.12
C ALA A 600 3.37 18.95 -2.60
N PRO A 601 4.47 19.13 -1.84
CA PRO A 601 4.38 19.39 -0.41
C PRO A 601 3.68 20.73 -0.17
N TYR A 602 2.93 20.83 0.93
CA TYR A 602 2.27 22.10 1.32
C TYR A 602 3.28 23.15 1.82
N VAL A 603 4.53 22.73 2.08
CA VAL A 603 5.69 23.59 2.24
C VAL A 603 6.56 23.49 0.99
N ALA A 604 6.62 24.56 0.19
CA ALA A 604 7.15 24.51 -1.18
C ALA A 604 8.63 24.09 -1.32
N GLY A 605 9.48 24.37 -0.33
CA GLY A 605 10.89 23.93 -0.32
C GLY A 605 11.14 22.61 0.39
N GLY A 606 10.09 22.01 0.96
CA GLY A 606 10.15 20.76 1.70
C GLY A 606 9.93 19.54 0.80
N ARG A 607 9.70 18.38 1.43
CA ARG A 607 9.29 17.14 0.75
C ARG A 607 8.28 16.39 1.62
N THR A 608 7.26 15.82 0.99
CA THR A 608 6.41 14.81 1.64
C THR A 608 7.25 13.58 1.93
N THR A 609 7.55 13.35 3.21
CA THR A 609 8.32 12.19 3.68
C THR A 609 7.44 11.15 4.35
N MET A 610 6.23 11.55 4.75
CA MET A 610 5.26 10.67 5.39
C MET A 610 3.84 11.10 5.01
N VAL A 611 2.92 10.13 4.91
CA VAL A 611 1.49 10.40 4.69
C VAL A 611 0.68 9.59 5.69
N GLN A 612 -0.15 10.27 6.47
CA GLN A 612 -1.12 9.67 7.38
C GLN A 612 -2.43 9.35 6.65
N PHE A 613 -3.01 8.20 6.94
CA PHE A 613 -4.35 7.81 6.52
C PHE A 613 -5.05 7.00 7.61
N VAL A 614 -6.37 7.08 7.65
CA VAL A 614 -7.18 6.32 8.62
C VAL A 614 -7.62 5.00 7.99
N SER A 615 -7.24 3.88 8.61
CA SER A 615 -7.54 2.52 8.13
C SER A 615 -7.81 1.57 9.29
N GLY A 616 -8.97 0.91 9.24
CA GLY A 616 -9.35 -0.09 10.26
C GLY A 616 -9.53 0.50 11.66
N GLY A 617 -9.85 1.79 11.77
CA GLY A 617 -9.99 2.50 13.06
C GLY A 617 -8.68 2.97 13.68
N PHE A 618 -7.58 2.95 12.92
CA PHE A 618 -6.26 3.40 13.35
C PHE A 618 -5.69 4.42 12.38
N ASP A 619 -4.88 5.32 12.92
CA ASP A 619 -4.03 6.22 12.16
C ASP A 619 -2.78 5.46 11.72
N ARG A 620 -2.53 5.46 10.41
CA ARG A 620 -1.48 4.69 9.75
C ARG A 620 -0.64 5.59 8.88
N ASP A 621 0.63 5.25 8.78
CA ASP A 621 1.60 6.08 8.08
C ASP A 621 2.31 5.34 6.97
N VAL A 622 2.36 5.96 5.80
CA VAL A 622 3.20 5.54 4.69
C VAL A 622 4.51 6.32 4.71
N SER A 623 5.65 5.62 4.68
CA SER A 623 6.94 6.26 4.40
C SER A 623 7.04 6.61 2.92
N CYS A 624 7.34 7.87 2.61
CA CYS A 624 7.56 8.37 1.24
C CYS A 624 9.05 8.48 0.86
N VAL A 625 9.93 8.01 1.75
CA VAL A 625 11.39 8.11 1.64
C VAL A 625 12.07 6.77 1.67
#